data_AF-A0A850QU22-F1
#
_entry.id   AF-A0A850QU22-F1
#
_cell.length_a   1.000
_cell.length_b   1.000
_cell.length_c   1.000
_cell.angle_alpha   90.00
_cell.angle_beta   90.00
_cell.angle_gamma   90.00
#
_symmetry.space_group_name_H-M   'P 1'
#
loop_
_entity.id
_entity.type
_entity.pdbx_description
1 polymer ?
#
loop_
_entity_poly.entity_id
_entity_poly.type
_entity_poly.pdbx_seq_one_letter_code
_entity_poly.pdbx_strand_id
1 'polypeptide(L)'
;MSNGQNNAKIIYILYLVGLVIGVTGIVGVIMAYVNKGDAPQWLQDHFRFQIRTFWIGLLLLFVGGILSSVFVGFFIVIFAYVW
;
A
#
# COMPACT_ATOMS: atom_id res chain seq x y z
N MET A 1 -29.74 15.23 -0.98
CA MET A 1 -29.11 14.17 -0.16
C MET A 1 -28.26 14.86 0.90
N SER A 2 -28.40 14.54 2.19
CA SER A 2 -27.61 15.23 3.23
C SER A 2 -26.14 14.80 3.14
N ASN A 3 -25.22 15.76 3.28
CA ASN A 3 -23.78 15.53 3.17
C ASN A 3 -23.27 14.40 4.08
N GLY A 4 -23.95 14.14 5.20
CA GLY A 4 -23.63 13.05 6.13
C GLY A 4 -23.76 11.64 5.52
N GLN A 5 -24.74 11.39 4.65
CA GLN A 5 -24.91 10.06 4.02
C GLN A 5 -23.78 9.75 3.02
N ASN A 6 -23.30 10.76 2.29
CA ASN A 6 -22.17 10.59 1.36
C ASN A 6 -20.86 10.40 2.13
N ASN A 7 -20.62 11.17 3.19
CA ASN A 7 -19.43 11.02 4.03
C ASN A 7 -19.36 9.62 4.67
N ALA A 8 -20.49 9.10 5.17
CA ALA A 8 -20.53 7.75 5.74
C ALA A 8 -20.17 6.65 4.73
N LYS A 9 -20.64 6.76 3.48
CA LYS A 9 -20.29 5.82 2.40
C LYS A 9 -18.80 5.88 2.05
N ILE A 10 -18.23 7.08 1.97
CA ILE A 10 -16.80 7.29 1.72
C ILE A 10 -15.99 6.64 2.84
N ILE A 11 -16.36 6.84 4.11
CA ILE A 11 -15.68 6.21 5.25
C ILE A 11 -15.74 4.68 5.18
N TYR A 12 -16.89 4.10 4.83
CA TYR A 12 -17.02 2.65 4.65
C TYR A 12 -16.11 2.11 3.53
N ILE A 13 -16.04 2.80 2.40
CA ILE A 13 -15.16 2.42 1.29
C ILE A 13 -13.70 2.51 1.74
N LEU A 14 -13.31 3.58 2.43
CA LEU A 14 -11.96 3.76 2.98
C LEU A 14 -11.59 2.65 3.96
N TYR A 15 -12.50 2.19 4.81
CA TYR A 15 -12.27 1.07 5.71
C TYR A 15 -12.07 -0.26 4.98
N LEU A 16 -12.89 -0.55 3.96
CA LEU A 16 -12.74 -1.77 3.17
C LEU A 16 -11.43 -1.78 2.36
N VAL A 17 -11.09 -0.65 1.75
CA VAL A 17 -9.84 -0.43 1.02
C VAL A 17 -8.63 -0.56 1.96
N GLY A 18 -8.71 0.05 3.15
CA GLY A 18 -7.68 -0.07 4.19
C GLY A 18 -7.47 -1.50 4.71
N LEU A 19 -8.55 -2.27 4.84
CA LEU A 19 -8.49 -3.68 5.25
C LEU A 19 -7.74 -4.55 4.26
N VAL A 20 -8.00 -4.37 2.97
CA VAL A 20 -7.41 -5.21 1.90
C VAL A 20 -5.96 -4.82 1.61
N ILE A 21 -5.59 -3.54 1.71
CA ILE A 21 -4.27 -3.06 1.30
C ILE A 21 -3.28 -3.00 2.47
N GLY A 22 -3.75 -2.63 3.67
CA GLY A 22 -2.86 -2.43 4.82
C GLY A 22 -2.42 -3.74 5.46
N VAL A 23 -3.36 -4.56 5.92
CA VAL A 23 -3.05 -5.72 6.76
C VAL A 23 -2.35 -6.83 5.98
N THR A 24 -2.82 -7.13 4.77
CA THR A 24 -2.25 -8.20 3.94
C THR A 24 -0.83 -7.86 3.49
N GLY A 25 -0.56 -6.61 3.12
CA GLY A 25 0.78 -6.13 2.75
C GLY A 25 1.76 -6.20 3.91
N ILE A 26 1.32 -5.84 5.12
CA ILE A 26 2.12 -5.94 6.35
C ILE A 26 2.49 -7.41 6.63
N VAL A 27 1.52 -8.33 6.56
CA VAL A 27 1.79 -9.77 6.72
C VAL A 27 2.78 -10.26 5.67
N GLY A 28 2.62 -9.85 4.40
CA GLY A 28 3.53 -10.19 3.31
C GLY A 28 4.97 -9.76 3.57
N VAL A 29 5.20 -8.50 3.96
CA VAL A 29 6.56 -8.00 4.23
C VAL A 29 7.19 -8.67 5.47
N ILE A 30 6.39 -8.97 6.50
CA ILE A 30 6.86 -9.72 7.67
C ILE A 30 7.32 -11.12 7.24
N MET A 31 6.50 -11.85 6.48
CA MET A 31 6.88 -13.17 5.96
C MET A 31 8.14 -13.09 5.11
N ALA A 32 8.29 -12.06 4.28
CA ALA A 32 9.50 -11.87 3.47
C ALA A 32 10.74 -11.66 4.34
N TYR A 33 10.67 -10.86 5.42
CA TYR A 33 11.79 -10.68 6.34
C TYR A 33 12.14 -11.97 7.09
N VAL A 34 11.15 -12.69 7.58
CA VAL A 34 11.35 -13.93 8.34
C VAL A 34 11.99 -15.01 7.47
N ASN A 35 11.52 -15.20 6.24
CA ASN A 35 11.96 -16.31 5.39
C ASN A 35 13.22 -16.00 4.55
N LYS A 36 13.65 -14.74 4.44
CA LYS A 36 14.79 -14.37 3.60
C LYS A 36 16.12 -14.97 4.04
N GLY A 37 16.33 -15.16 5.35
CA GLY A 37 17.62 -15.64 5.89
C GLY A 37 17.95 -17.08 5.50
N ASP A 38 16.93 -17.95 5.49
CA ASP A 38 17.08 -19.40 5.29
C ASP A 38 16.81 -19.83 3.83
N ALA A 39 16.49 -18.87 2.96
CA ALA A 39 16.11 -19.13 1.59
C ALA A 39 17.32 -19.39 0.67
N PRO A 40 17.18 -20.23 -0.37
CA PRO A 40 18.16 -20.33 -1.46
C PRO A 40 18.40 -18.97 -2.11
N GLN A 41 19.61 -18.75 -2.66
CA GLN A 41 20.05 -17.44 -3.15
C GLN A 41 19.07 -16.77 -4.14
N TRP A 42 18.50 -17.54 -5.06
CA TRP A 42 17.51 -17.04 -6.03
C TRP A 42 16.21 -16.52 -5.38
N LEU A 43 15.82 -17.09 -4.24
CA LEU A 43 14.62 -16.71 -3.50
C LEU A 43 14.92 -15.55 -2.54
N GLN A 44 16.15 -15.42 -2.04
CA GLN A 44 16.57 -14.25 -1.26
C GLN A 44 16.40 -12.95 -2.05
N ASP A 45 16.73 -12.97 -3.34
CA ASP A 45 16.56 -11.81 -4.22
C ASP A 45 15.09 -11.48 -4.45
N HIS A 46 14.23 -12.50 -4.53
CA HIS A 46 12.78 -12.31 -4.58
C HIS A 46 12.23 -11.68 -3.29
N PHE A 47 12.65 -12.15 -2.11
CA PHE A 47 12.27 -11.53 -0.83
C PHE A 47 12.79 -10.10 -0.70
N ARG A 48 14.03 -9.81 -1.14
CA ARG A 48 14.55 -8.44 -1.19
C ARG A 48 13.69 -7.55 -2.08
N PHE A 49 13.26 -8.04 -3.24
CA PHE A 49 12.35 -7.32 -4.13
C PHE A 49 11.01 -7.03 -3.44
N GLN A 50 10.36 -8.05 -2.86
CA GLN A 50 9.08 -7.88 -2.15
C GLN A 50 9.18 -6.85 -1.01
N ILE A 51 10.23 -6.94 -0.19
CA ILE A 51 10.48 -5.98 0.90
C ILE A 51 10.62 -4.56 0.35
N ARG A 52 11.45 -4.38 -0.69
CA ARG A 52 11.70 -3.05 -1.28
C ARG A 52 10.42 -2.48 -1.89
N THR A 53 9.66 -3.29 -2.64
CA THR A 53 8.42 -2.88 -3.28
C THR A 53 7.37 -2.47 -2.25
N PHE A 54 7.25 -3.20 -1.13
CA PHE A 54 6.36 -2.81 -0.05
C PHE A 54 6.68 -1.40 0.49
N TRP A 55 7.95 -1.13 0.82
CA TRP A 55 8.33 0.17 1.39
C TRP A 55 8.25 1.32 0.38
N ILE A 56 8.58 1.08 -0.88
CA ILE A 56 8.41 2.09 -1.94
C ILE A 56 6.91 2.38 -2.15
N GLY A 57 6.08 1.33 -2.25
CA GLY A 57 4.64 1.48 -2.39
C GLY A 57 4.02 2.23 -1.21
N LEU A 58 4.40 1.90 0.03
CA LEU A 58 3.96 2.60 1.23
C LEU A 58 4.34 4.09 1.21
N LEU A 59 5.57 4.40 0.81
CA LEU A 59 6.04 5.78 0.69
C LEU A 59 5.27 6.54 -0.40
N LEU A 60 5.07 5.94 -1.57
CA LEU A 60 4.32 6.54 -2.68
C LEU A 60 2.87 6.80 -2.29
N LEU A 61 2.21 5.86 -1.59
CA LEU A 61 0.85 6.04 -1.10
C LEU A 61 0.77 7.14 -0.04
N PHE A 62 1.73 7.22 0.87
CA PHE A 62 1.77 8.25 1.90
C PHE A 62 2.00 9.65 1.31
N VAL A 63 3.03 9.81 0.49
CA VAL A 63 3.38 11.08 -0.17
C VAL A 63 2.28 11.47 -1.16
N GLY A 64 1.81 10.53 -1.99
CA GLY A 64 0.69 10.75 -2.92
C GLY A 64 -0.59 11.12 -2.19
N GLY A 65 -0.88 10.52 -1.04
CA GLY A 65 -2.01 10.90 -0.18
C GLY A 65 -1.93 12.36 0.27
N ILE A 66 -0.76 12.79 0.76
CA ILE A 66 -0.53 14.19 1.18
C ILE A 66 -0.68 15.16 0.00
N LEU A 67 -0.04 14.86 -1.14
CA LEU A 67 -0.07 15.71 -2.34
C LEU A 67 -1.44 15.70 -3.05
N SER A 68 -2.35 14.81 -2.71
CA SER A 68 -3.69 14.77 -3.31
C SER A 68 -4.50 16.03 -2.96
N SER A 69 -4.15 16.72 -1.87
CA SER A 69 -4.70 18.03 -1.50
C SER A 69 -4.53 19.10 -2.59
N VAL A 70 -3.50 18.98 -3.43
CA VAL A 70 -3.19 19.89 -4.55
C VAL A 70 -3.32 19.19 -5.91
N PHE A 71 -4.15 18.14 -5.99
CA PHE A 71 -4.42 17.29 -7.15
C PHE A 71 -3.25 16.45 -7.69
N VAL A 72 -2.00 16.90 -7.58
CA VAL A 72 -0.83 16.16 -8.11
C VAL A 72 -0.70 14.76 -7.50
N GLY A 73 -1.07 14.60 -6.22
CA GLY A 73 -0.97 13.32 -5.53
C GLY A 73 -1.84 12.21 -6.12
N PHE A 74 -2.93 12.53 -6.84
CA PHE A 74 -3.75 11.50 -7.48
C PHE A 74 -2.96 10.69 -8.50
N PHE A 75 -2.10 11.33 -9.29
CA PHE A 75 -1.25 10.63 -10.26
C PHE A 75 -0.24 9.71 -9.59
N ILE A 76 0.31 10.13 -8.44
CA ILE A 76 1.26 9.33 -7.65
C ILE A 76 0.56 8.10 -7.07
N VAL A 77 -0.63 8.28 -6.50
CA VAL A 77 -1.42 7.18 -5.93
C VAL A 77 -1.83 6.18 -7.01
N ILE A 78 -2.27 6.64 -8.19
CA ILE A 78 -2.60 5.75 -9.32
C ILE A 78 -1.38 4.97 -9.76
N PHE A 79 -0.24 5.64 -9.93
CA PHE A 79 1.02 4.98 -10.27
C PHE A 79 1.39 3.91 -9.25
N ALA A 80 1.26 4.19 -7.95
CA ALA A 80 1.55 3.25 -6.88
C ALA A 80 0.68 1.98 -6.90
N TYR A 81 -0.53 2.02 -7.46
CA TYR A 81 -1.40 0.85 -7.60
C TYR A 81 -1.09 -0.02 -8.83
N VAL A 82 -0.47 0.54 -9.87
CA VAL A 82 -0.20 -0.14 -11.14
C VAL A 82 1.23 -0.71 -11.21
N TRP A 83 2.17 -0.07 -10.53
CA TRP A 83 3.60 -0.38 -10.53
C TRP A 83 3.96 -1.63 -9.73
#